data_AF-A0A938ZAJ5-F1
#
_entry.id   AF-A0A938ZAJ5-F1
#
_cell.length_a   1.000
_cell.length_b   1.000
_cell.length_c   1.000
_cell.angle_alpha   90.00
_cell.angle_beta   90.00
_cell.angle_gamma   90.00
#
_symmetry.space_group_name_H-M   'P 1'
#
loop_
_entity.id
_entity.type
_entity.pdbx_description
1 polymer ?
#
loop_
_entity_poly.entity_id
_entity_poly.type
_entity_poly.pdbx_seq_one_letter_code
_entity_poly.pdbx_strand_id
1 'polypeptide(L)'
;TDDPEYPFYDQCHAAYETLSNAVDAKGRKMKVYKLCMPVNPLFMDQASCDTIDADENAEPRVPDEPLIASYMNYLVTNHGVIVPQYGDENDQLAVDTLQKIYDEVWGEGVYKCVGVQSEQVVFGGGNIHCITQQEPSA
;
A
#
# COMPACT_ATOMS: atom_id res chain seq x y z
N THR A 1 -7.69 -6.58 5.76
CA THR A 1 -8.80 -7.45 5.33
C THR A 1 -9.48 -8.02 6.56
N ASP A 2 -10.81 -8.14 6.54
CA ASP A 2 -11.55 -8.86 7.59
C ASP A 2 -11.97 -10.27 7.09
N ASP A 3 -11.52 -10.68 5.89
CA ASP A 3 -11.67 -12.03 5.36
C ASP A 3 -10.59 -12.97 5.92
N PRO A 4 -10.95 -13.98 6.74
CA PRO A 4 -10.01 -14.94 7.32
C PRO A 4 -9.21 -15.76 6.30
N GLU A 5 -9.72 -15.91 5.08
CA GLU A 5 -9.06 -16.69 4.02
C GLU A 5 -8.02 -15.84 3.24
N TYR A 6 -7.97 -14.53 3.49
CA TYR A 6 -7.02 -13.67 2.81
C TYR A 6 -5.59 -13.92 3.33
N PRO A 7 -4.57 -14.02 2.45
CA PRO A 7 -3.21 -14.46 2.85
C PRO A 7 -2.53 -13.65 3.96
N PHE A 8 -2.95 -12.40 4.15
CA PHE A 8 -2.41 -11.48 5.16
C PHE A 8 -3.35 -11.20 6.34
N TYR A 9 -4.44 -11.97 6.50
CA TYR A 9 -5.42 -11.76 7.57
C TYR A 9 -4.76 -11.75 8.95
N ASP A 10 -4.10 -12.84 9.33
CA ASP A 10 -3.50 -12.98 10.67
C ASP A 10 -2.49 -11.87 10.97
N GLN A 11 -1.65 -11.52 10.00
CA GLN A 11 -0.63 -10.48 10.13
C GLN A 11 -1.26 -9.09 10.26
N CYS A 12 -2.29 -8.79 9.47
CA CYS A 12 -3.03 -7.52 9.57
C CYS A 12 -3.72 -7.38 10.94
N HIS A 13 -4.38 -8.42 11.44
CA HIS A 13 -5.06 -8.40 12.74
C HIS A 13 -4.07 -8.32 13.90
N ALA A 14 -2.98 -9.09 13.86
CA ALA A 14 -1.93 -9.01 14.87
C ALA A 14 -1.28 -7.61 14.93
N ALA A 15 -1.02 -6.98 13.77
CA ALA A 15 -0.51 -5.62 13.71
C ALA A 15 -1.52 -4.60 14.28
N TYR A 16 -2.79 -4.72 13.92
CA TYR A 16 -3.85 -3.84 14.42
C TYR A 16 -4.00 -3.94 15.94
N GLU A 17 -4.04 -5.15 16.50
CA GLU A 17 -4.13 -5.37 17.94
C GLU A 17 -2.89 -4.83 18.67
N THR A 18 -1.70 -5.06 18.12
CA THR A 18 -0.46 -4.56 18.71
C THR A 18 -0.47 -3.03 18.77
N LEU A 19 -0.77 -2.37 17.64
CA LEU A 19 -0.75 -0.91 17.55
C LEU A 19 -1.87 -0.26 18.37
N SER A 20 -3.07 -0.87 18.41
CA SER A 20 -4.20 -0.34 19.17
C SER A 20 -3.95 -0.37 20.69
N ASN A 21 -3.16 -1.34 21.15
CA ASN A 21 -2.78 -1.48 22.54
C ASN A 21 -1.48 -0.73 22.90
N ALA A 22 -0.70 -0.28 21.91
CA ALA A 22 0.55 0.45 22.11
C ALA A 22 0.35 1.90 22.59
N VAL A 23 1.46 2.54 22.95
CA VAL A 23 1.61 3.98 23.14
C VAL A 23 2.87 4.44 22.43
N ASP A 24 2.92 5.70 22.01
CA ASP A 24 4.13 6.27 21.43
C ASP A 24 5.18 6.63 22.49
N ALA A 25 6.35 7.11 22.04
CA ALA A 25 7.45 7.50 22.94
C ALA A 25 7.11 8.65 23.91
N LYS A 26 5.99 9.35 23.72
CA LYS A 26 5.47 10.40 24.61
C LYS A 26 4.31 9.91 25.49
N GLY A 27 4.03 8.60 25.49
CA GLY A 27 2.95 7.99 26.26
C GLY A 27 1.55 8.22 25.69
N ARG A 28 1.43 8.75 24.46
CA ARG A 28 0.12 8.99 23.83
C ARG A 28 -0.40 7.68 23.25
N LYS A 29 -1.71 7.46 23.37
CA LYS A 29 -2.36 6.33 22.69
C LYS A 29 -2.32 6.52 21.18
N MET A 30 -1.96 5.46 20.46
CA MET A 30 -1.97 5.46 19.01
C MET A 30 -3.42 5.37 18.52
N LYS A 31 -3.79 6.28 17.62
CA LYS A 31 -5.01 6.13 16.83
C LYS A 31 -4.69 5.32 15.59
N VAL A 32 -5.24 4.13 15.49
CA VAL A 32 -4.97 3.18 14.40
C VAL A 32 -6.10 3.26 13.38
N TYR A 33 -5.76 3.62 12.15
CA TYR A 33 -6.70 3.64 11.04
C TYR A 33 -6.56 2.37 10.22
N LYS A 34 -7.69 1.77 9.83
CA LYS A 34 -7.70 0.66 8.87
C LYS A 34 -7.61 1.22 7.45
N LEU A 35 -6.85 0.55 6.61
CA LEU A 35 -6.85 0.75 5.16
C LEU A 35 -7.23 -0.58 4.50
N CYS A 36 -7.99 -0.53 3.41
CA CYS A 36 -8.36 -1.73 2.66
C CYS A 36 -7.12 -2.41 2.06
N MET A 37 -7.29 -3.68 1.71
CA MET A 37 -6.38 -4.43 0.83
C MET A 37 -7.06 -4.58 -0.53
N PRO A 38 -6.33 -4.93 -1.60
CA PRO A 38 -6.97 -5.39 -2.82
C PRO A 38 -7.97 -6.53 -2.52
N VAL A 39 -9.10 -6.60 -3.23
CA VAL A 39 -10.15 -7.60 -2.95
C VAL A 39 -9.60 -9.01 -3.09
N ASN A 40 -8.83 -9.24 -4.15
CA ASN A 40 -8.11 -10.49 -4.39
C ASN A 40 -6.60 -10.21 -4.45
N PRO A 41 -5.74 -11.18 -4.09
CA PRO A 41 -4.31 -11.09 -4.39
C PRO A 41 -4.11 -10.86 -5.89
N LEU A 42 -3.16 -9.98 -6.23
CA LEU A 42 -2.79 -9.72 -7.61
C LEU A 42 -1.80 -10.78 -8.09
N PHE A 43 -1.86 -11.10 -9.37
CA PHE A 43 -0.93 -12.01 -10.04
C PHE A 43 -0.47 -11.38 -11.35
N MET A 44 0.74 -11.70 -11.76
CA MET A 44 1.25 -11.35 -13.09
C MET A 44 0.80 -12.44 -14.08
N ASP A 45 0.37 -12.06 -15.28
CA ASP A 45 0.09 -13.05 -16.32
C ASP A 45 1.39 -13.60 -16.94
N GLN A 46 1.31 -14.80 -17.55
CA GLN A 46 2.49 -15.42 -18.16
C GLN A 46 3.14 -14.53 -19.21
N ALA A 47 2.33 -13.81 -20.00
CA ALA A 47 2.84 -12.92 -21.05
C ALA A 47 3.70 -11.79 -20.47
N SER A 48 3.30 -11.23 -19.32
CA SER A 48 4.06 -10.19 -18.61
C SER A 48 5.31 -10.77 -17.96
N CYS A 49 5.24 -11.97 -17.37
CA CYS A 49 6.43 -12.68 -16.86
C CYS A 49 7.48 -12.87 -17.96
N ASP A 50 7.04 -13.28 -19.16
CA ASP A 50 7.91 -13.54 -20.31
C ASP A 50 8.60 -12.28 -20.87
N THR A 51 8.17 -11.08 -20.47
CA THR A 51 8.84 -9.83 -20.85
C THR A 51 10.07 -9.50 -20.01
N ILE A 52 10.27 -10.23 -18.90
CA ILE A 52 11.36 -9.99 -17.95
C ILE A 52 12.52 -10.93 -18.28
N ASP A 53 13.70 -10.38 -18.50
CA ASP A 53 14.91 -11.16 -18.75
C ASP A 53 15.23 -12.07 -17.54
N ALA A 54 15.48 -13.34 -17.81
CA ALA A 54 15.93 -14.29 -16.80
C ALA A 54 17.46 -14.22 -16.63
N ASP A 55 17.92 -14.12 -15.38
CA ASP A 55 19.33 -14.18 -14.99
C ASP A 55 19.52 -15.22 -13.89
N GLU A 56 20.62 -15.98 -13.91
CA GLU A 56 20.90 -17.03 -12.93
C GLU A 56 21.08 -16.50 -11.49
N ASN A 57 21.32 -15.19 -11.34
CA ASN A 57 21.52 -14.51 -10.06
C ASN A 57 20.27 -13.72 -9.61
N ALA A 58 19.16 -13.81 -10.34
CA ALA A 58 17.90 -13.15 -10.02
C ALA A 58 16.77 -14.16 -9.82
N GLU A 59 15.86 -13.85 -8.89
CA GLU A 59 14.64 -14.65 -8.72
C GLU A 59 13.69 -14.39 -9.91
N PRO A 60 13.27 -15.42 -10.65
CA PRO A 60 12.40 -15.26 -11.80
C PRO A 60 10.98 -14.88 -11.37
N ARG A 61 10.26 -14.13 -12.21
CA ARG A 61 8.82 -13.90 -12.02
C ARG A 61 8.01 -15.05 -12.62
N VAL A 62 7.09 -15.58 -11.83
CA VAL A 62 6.19 -16.68 -12.22
C VAL A 62 4.73 -16.27 -11.98
N PRO A 63 3.78 -16.76 -12.79
CA PRO A 63 2.40 -16.29 -12.75
C PRO A 63 1.57 -16.83 -11.57
N ASP A 64 2.05 -17.88 -10.89
CA ASP A 64 1.39 -18.52 -9.75
C ASP A 64 1.83 -17.95 -8.39
N GLU A 65 2.70 -16.94 -8.39
CA GLU A 65 3.09 -16.20 -7.19
C GLU A 65 2.29 -14.91 -7.02
N PRO A 66 1.73 -14.66 -5.82
CA PRO A 66 0.99 -13.43 -5.56
C PRO A 66 1.93 -12.24 -5.46
N LEU A 67 1.53 -11.14 -6.09
CA LEU A 67 2.17 -9.84 -5.98
C LEU A 67 1.82 -9.20 -4.63
N ILE A 68 2.82 -8.56 -4.00
CA ILE A 68 2.63 -7.84 -2.74
C ILE A 68 2.04 -6.45 -3.01
N ALA A 69 0.77 -6.43 -3.43
CA ALA A 69 0.01 -5.21 -3.67
C ALA A 69 -0.57 -4.68 -2.35
N SER A 70 -0.13 -3.49 -1.93
CA SER A 70 -0.61 -2.83 -0.71
C SER A 70 -0.89 -1.35 -0.97
N TYR A 71 -2.09 -0.90 -0.63
CA TYR A 71 -2.43 0.53 -0.66
C TYR A 71 -1.64 1.34 0.37
N MET A 72 -1.03 0.69 1.37
CA MET A 72 -0.17 1.37 2.37
C MET A 72 1.17 1.83 1.78
N ASN A 73 1.55 1.37 0.59
CA ASN A 73 2.80 1.76 -0.06
C ASN A 73 2.69 3.11 -0.80
N TYR A 74 1.99 4.07 -0.20
CA TYR A 74 1.78 5.42 -0.72
C TYR A 74 2.94 6.36 -0.34
N LEU A 75 3.11 7.44 -1.09
CA LEU A 75 4.06 8.52 -0.77
C LEU A 75 3.31 9.74 -0.24
N VAL A 76 3.82 10.32 0.84
CA VAL A 76 3.39 11.62 1.35
C VAL A 76 4.34 12.70 0.85
N THR A 77 3.81 13.73 0.21
CA THR A 77 4.53 14.93 -0.23
C THR A 77 3.99 16.16 0.50
N ASN A 78 4.54 17.33 0.20
CA ASN A 78 3.97 18.58 0.70
C ASN A 78 2.55 18.74 0.15
N HIS A 79 1.54 18.65 1.03
CA HIS A 79 0.12 18.81 0.71
C HIS A 79 -0.45 17.76 -0.27
N GLY A 80 0.25 16.65 -0.49
CA GLY A 80 -0.16 15.61 -1.42
C GLY A 80 0.10 14.20 -0.89
N VAL A 81 -0.73 13.25 -1.32
CA VAL A 81 -0.56 11.82 -1.05
C VAL A 81 -0.75 11.06 -2.35
N ILE A 82 0.29 10.34 -2.79
CA ILE A 82 0.28 9.57 -4.03
C ILE A 82 -0.03 8.11 -3.68
N VAL A 83 -1.23 7.67 -4.01
CA VAL A 83 -1.79 6.38 -3.62
C VAL A 83 -1.65 5.40 -4.78
N PRO A 84 -1.09 4.20 -4.58
CA PRO A 84 -0.99 3.21 -5.63
C PRO A 84 -2.37 2.71 -6.05
N GLN A 85 -2.56 2.50 -7.35
CA GLN A 85 -3.75 1.91 -7.95
C GLN A 85 -3.34 0.69 -8.78
N TYR A 86 -4.17 -0.33 -8.75
CA TYR A 86 -3.89 -1.68 -9.21
C TYR A 86 -4.88 -2.19 -10.26
N GLY A 87 -5.91 -1.41 -10.60
CA GLY A 87 -7.06 -1.88 -11.37
C GLY A 87 -8.02 -2.75 -10.53
N ASP A 88 -7.91 -2.68 -9.21
CA ASP A 88 -8.71 -3.45 -8.25
C ASP A 88 -9.96 -2.67 -7.80
N GLU A 89 -11.00 -3.39 -7.37
CA GLU A 89 -12.27 -2.79 -6.92
C GLU A 89 -12.08 -1.81 -5.75
N ASN A 90 -11.10 -2.06 -4.86
CA ASN A 90 -10.82 -1.20 -3.71
C ASN A 90 -9.92 0.01 -4.02
N ASP A 91 -9.53 0.23 -5.28
CA ASP A 91 -8.64 1.33 -5.68
C ASP A 91 -9.16 2.69 -5.20
N GLN A 92 -10.42 3.01 -5.54
CA GLN A 92 -11.05 4.27 -5.15
C GLN A 92 -11.34 4.32 -3.64
N LEU A 93 -11.69 3.19 -3.04
CA LEU A 93 -11.92 3.10 -1.59
C LEU A 93 -10.64 3.45 -0.82
N ALA A 94 -9.47 3.04 -1.30
CA ALA A 94 -8.20 3.37 -0.68
C ALA A 94 -7.94 4.88 -0.71
N VAL A 95 -8.15 5.52 -1.87
CA VAL A 95 -8.01 6.98 -2.03
C VAL A 95 -8.97 7.73 -1.12
N ASP A 96 -10.25 7.34 -1.09
CA ASP A 96 -11.27 8.01 -0.29
C ASP A 96 -11.02 7.83 1.22
N THR A 97 -10.56 6.65 1.62
CA THR A 97 -10.19 6.35 3.01
C THR A 97 -9.02 7.23 3.45
N LEU A 98 -7.96 7.30 2.66
CA LEU A 98 -6.82 8.16 2.96
C LEU A 98 -7.23 9.62 2.98
N GLN A 99 -8.03 10.09 2.03
CA GLN A 99 -8.50 11.48 2.01
C GLN A 99 -9.23 11.84 3.32
N LYS A 100 -10.16 10.98 3.76
CA LYS A 100 -10.87 11.18 5.04
C LYS A 100 -9.92 11.22 6.25
N ILE A 101 -8.91 10.35 6.28
CA ILE A 101 -7.92 10.31 7.37
C ILE A 101 -7.12 11.61 7.38
N TYR A 102 -6.62 12.06 6.23
CA TYR A 102 -5.83 13.27 6.12
C TYR A 102 -6.66 14.54 6.44
N ASP A 103 -7.91 14.60 5.97
CA ASP A 103 -8.81 15.71 6.30
C ASP A 103 -9.13 15.77 7.81
N GLU A 104 -9.31 14.62 8.46
CA GLU A 104 -9.52 14.56 9.92
C GLU A 104 -8.27 15.01 10.70
N VAL A 105 -7.08 14.56 10.29
CA VAL A 105 -5.85 14.77 11.06
C VAL A 105 -5.24 16.15 10.81
N TRP A 106 -5.29 16.64 9.58
CA TRP A 106 -4.59 17.86 9.15
C TRP A 106 -5.53 19.02 8.80
N GLY A 107 -6.83 18.75 8.64
CA GLY A 107 -7.83 19.71 8.19
C GLY A 107 -8.21 19.48 6.72
N GLU A 108 -9.49 19.70 6.42
CA GLU A 108 -10.06 19.51 5.09
C GLU A 108 -9.30 20.33 4.03
N GLY A 109 -8.85 19.65 2.98
CA GLY A 109 -8.17 20.28 1.84
C GLY A 109 -6.70 20.65 2.08
N VAL A 110 -6.12 20.33 3.25
CA VAL A 110 -4.68 20.53 3.51
C VAL A 110 -3.82 19.53 2.73
N TYR A 111 -4.33 18.32 2.53
CA TYR A 111 -3.73 17.29 1.69
C TYR A 111 -4.70 16.84 0.61
N LYS A 112 -4.17 16.57 -0.58
CA LYS A 112 -4.91 15.90 -1.65
C LYS A 112 -4.37 14.49 -1.89
N CYS A 113 -5.24 13.50 -1.70
CA CYS A 113 -4.95 12.12 -2.11
C CYS A 113 -5.24 11.94 -3.61
N VAL A 114 -4.29 11.36 -4.34
CA VAL A 114 -4.35 11.12 -5.79
C VAL A 114 -3.94 9.68 -6.08
N GLY A 115 -4.82 8.92 -6.71
CA GLY A 115 -4.52 7.58 -7.20
C GLY A 115 -3.63 7.62 -8.45
N VAL A 116 -2.61 6.77 -8.50
CA VAL A 116 -1.73 6.59 -9.66
C VAL A 116 -1.67 5.10 -10.02
N GLN A 117 -1.95 4.80 -11.29
CA GLN A 117 -1.81 3.44 -11.83
C GLN A 117 -0.35 2.99 -11.71
N SER A 118 -0.15 1.92 -10.94
CA SER A 118 1.18 1.50 -10.45
C SER A 118 1.39 -0.01 -10.51
N GLU A 119 0.52 -0.74 -11.20
CA GLU A 119 0.58 -2.19 -11.37
C GLU A 119 1.96 -2.66 -11.89
N GLN A 120 2.53 -1.93 -12.85
CA GLN A 120 3.84 -2.23 -13.41
C GLN A 120 5.00 -2.07 -12.39
N VAL A 121 4.81 -1.30 -11.31
CA VAL A 121 5.82 -1.18 -10.25
C VAL A 121 5.74 -2.37 -9.30
N VAL A 122 4.54 -2.86 -8.99
CA VAL A 122 4.36 -4.02 -8.09
C VAL A 122 4.90 -5.31 -8.70
N PHE A 123 4.95 -5.39 -10.03
CA PHE A 123 5.68 -6.43 -10.77
C PHE A 123 7.17 -6.50 -10.40
N GLY A 124 7.77 -5.37 -10.01
CA GLY A 124 9.14 -5.30 -9.50
C GLY A 124 9.29 -5.67 -8.02
N GLY A 125 8.19 -5.87 -7.28
CA GLY A 125 8.20 -6.28 -5.86
C GLY A 125 8.09 -5.13 -4.85
N GLY A 126 7.76 -3.92 -5.30
CA GLY A 126 7.52 -2.76 -4.43
C GLY A 126 6.47 -1.82 -5.03
N ASN A 127 6.28 -0.64 -4.47
CA ASN A 127 5.42 0.37 -5.09
C ASN A 127 5.97 1.80 -4.87
N ILE A 128 5.12 2.82 -4.99
CA ILE A 128 5.48 4.25 -4.97
C ILE A 128 6.37 4.61 -3.78
N HIS A 129 6.05 4.15 -2.57
CA HIS A 129 6.91 4.41 -1.40
C HIS A 129 8.29 3.77 -1.55
N CYS A 130 8.39 2.58 -2.15
CA CYS A 130 9.66 1.86 -2.32
C CYS A 130 10.63 2.54 -3.30
N ILE A 131 10.12 3.32 -4.26
CA ILE A 131 10.92 3.93 -5.33
C ILE A 131 11.17 5.43 -5.12
N THR A 132 10.81 5.98 -3.97
CA THR A 132 10.91 7.41 -3.67
C THR A 132 11.67 7.65 -2.37
N GLN A 133 12.33 8.81 -2.28
CA GLN A 133 13.07 9.24 -1.10
C GLN A 133 12.82 10.75 -0.89
N GLN A 134 12.24 11.11 0.26
CA GLN A 134 11.97 12.50 0.60
C GLN A 134 13.22 13.22 1.11
N GLU A 135 13.41 14.46 0.65
CA GLU A 135 14.41 15.41 1.17
C GLU A 135 13.67 16.50 1.96
N PRO A 136 13.84 16.57 3.30
CA PRO A 136 13.24 17.63 4.10
C PRO A 136 13.76 19.01 3.70
N SER A 137 12.89 20.02 3.73
CA SER A 137 13.35 21.41 3.64
C SER A 137 14.24 21.77 4.83
N ALA A 138 15.22 22.64 4.59
CA ALA A 138 16.10 23.19 5.62
C ALA A 138 15.36 24.12 6.61
#